data_AF-A0A2T7M3R0-F1
#
_entry.id   AF-A0A2T7M3R0-F1
#
_cell.length_a   1.000
_cell.length_b   1.000
_cell.length_c   1.000
_cell.angle_alpha   90.00
_cell.angle_beta   90.00
_cell.angle_gamma   90.00
#
_symmetry.space_group_name_H-M   'P 1'
#
loop_
_entity.id
_entity.type
_entity.pdbx_description
1 polymer ?
#
loop_
_entity_poly.entity_id
_entity_poly.type
_entity_poly.pdbx_seq_one_letter_code
_entity_poly.pdbx_strand_id
1 'polypeptide(L)'
;MHSYTRAESRERGKLFRQGFRQSLADCVDPDIRRKIERIDQAAAERGALELAALHKVQADARTDLAAAKAVERTAPRADKPAARQARKQAEQRVRLAERAVQKAERS
;
A
#
# COMPACT_ATOMS: atom_id res chain seq x y z
N MET A 1 3.11 -2.74 -6.87
CA MET A 1 2.69 -1.35 -6.60
C MET A 1 3.75 -0.31 -6.96
N HIS A 2 3.41 0.64 -7.83
CA HIS A 2 4.15 1.88 -8.03
C HIS A 2 3.23 3.05 -7.64
N SER A 3 3.70 3.93 -6.76
CA SER A 3 2.93 5.11 -6.36
C SER A 3 3.45 6.32 -7.14
N TYR A 4 2.75 6.66 -8.24
CA TYR A 4 3.11 7.79 -9.09
C TYR A 4 2.42 9.06 -8.63
N THR A 5 3.15 10.16 -8.61
CA THR A 5 2.51 11.49 -8.55
C THR A 5 1.89 11.85 -9.90
N ARG A 6 0.99 12.83 -9.89
CA ARG A 6 0.42 13.39 -11.13
C ARG A 6 1.47 13.98 -12.05
N ALA A 7 2.54 14.56 -11.49
CA ALA A 7 3.61 15.16 -12.28
C ALA A 7 4.42 14.07 -13.02
N GLU A 8 4.83 13.04 -12.30
CA GLU A 8 5.61 11.91 -12.85
C GLU A 8 4.82 11.11 -13.87
N SER A 9 3.53 10.87 -13.61
CA SER A 9 2.64 10.22 -14.60
C SER A 9 2.58 11.01 -15.91
N ARG A 10 2.52 12.35 -15.83
CA ARG A 10 2.51 13.22 -17.01
C ARG A 10 3.86 13.23 -17.71
N GLU A 11 4.95 13.27 -16.95
CA GLU A 11 6.31 13.30 -17.49
C GLU A 11 6.66 11.97 -18.19
N ARG A 12 6.39 10.84 -17.55
CA ARG A 12 6.51 9.50 -18.13
C ARG A 12 5.70 9.37 -19.42
N GLY A 13 4.45 9.85 -19.43
CA GLY A 13 3.61 9.83 -20.64
C GLY A 13 4.11 10.74 -21.78
N LYS A 14 4.82 11.83 -21.46
CA LYS A 14 5.50 12.66 -22.48
C LYS A 14 6.72 11.94 -23.04
N LEU A 15 7.57 11.41 -22.17
CA LEU A 15 8.78 10.67 -22.54
C LEU A 15 8.44 9.42 -23.37
N PHE A 16 7.39 8.69 -23.00
CA PHE A 16 6.95 7.52 -23.76
C PHE A 16 6.48 7.89 -25.17
N ARG A 17 5.68 8.98 -25.32
CA ARG A 17 5.26 9.47 -26.64
C ARG A 17 6.45 9.96 -27.48
N GLN A 18 7.44 10.57 -26.84
CA GLN A 18 8.67 11.02 -27.51
C GLN A 18 9.50 9.82 -28.00
N GLY A 19 9.74 8.84 -27.14
CA GLY A 19 10.44 7.61 -27.50
C GLY A 19 9.71 6.81 -28.59
N PHE A 20 8.38 6.77 -28.55
CA PHE A 20 7.56 6.13 -29.58
C PHE A 20 7.71 6.81 -30.96
N ARG A 21 7.68 8.14 -30.99
CA ARG A 21 7.93 8.90 -32.24
C ARG A 21 9.34 8.67 -32.77
N GLN A 22 10.34 8.60 -31.88
CA GLN A 22 11.71 8.31 -32.27
C GLN A 22 11.91 6.88 -32.77
N SER A 23 11.18 5.90 -32.20
CA SER A 23 11.23 4.50 -32.69
C SER A 23 10.64 4.34 -34.09
N LEU A 24 9.68 5.19 -34.47
CA LEU A 24 9.17 5.21 -35.84
C LEU A 24 10.16 5.84 -36.84
N ALA A 25 11.16 6.56 -36.35
CA ALA A 25 12.19 7.23 -37.14
C ALA A 25 13.59 6.61 -36.92
N ASP A 26 13.68 5.42 -36.32
CA ASP A 26 14.91 4.69 -35.99
C ASP A 26 15.99 5.52 -35.24
N CYS A 27 15.58 6.52 -34.46
CA CYS A 27 16.47 7.46 -33.76
C CYS A 27 16.24 7.48 -32.24
N VAL A 28 15.98 6.32 -31.65
CA VAL A 28 15.65 6.19 -30.22
C VAL A 28 16.79 6.69 -29.34
N ASP A 29 16.51 7.76 -28.60
CA ASP A 29 17.45 8.32 -27.61
C ASP A 29 17.48 7.44 -26.34
N PRO A 30 18.64 6.85 -25.97
CA PRO A 30 18.76 6.04 -24.76
C PRO A 30 18.51 6.84 -23.46
N ASP A 31 18.68 8.16 -23.48
CA ASP A 31 18.43 8.98 -22.29
C ASP A 31 16.94 9.12 -21.96
N ILE A 32 16.05 8.92 -22.93
CA ILE A 32 14.60 8.84 -22.66
C ILE A 32 14.28 7.62 -21.81
N ARG A 33 14.88 6.46 -22.13
CA ARG A 33 14.70 5.22 -21.34
C ARG A 33 15.21 5.41 -19.92
N ARG A 34 16.43 5.95 -19.76
CA ARG A 34 17.02 6.24 -18.45
C ARG A 34 16.15 7.19 -17.60
N LYS A 35 15.53 8.20 -18.22
CA LYS A 35 14.61 9.11 -17.51
C LYS A 35 13.33 8.41 -17.05
N ILE A 36 12.75 7.54 -17.89
CA ILE A 36 11.60 6.72 -17.52
C ILE A 36 11.95 5.78 -16.38
N GLU A 37 13.10 5.10 -16.45
CA GLU A 37 13.57 4.19 -15.40
C GLU A 37 13.76 4.91 -14.06
N ARG A 38 14.32 6.12 -14.04
CA ARG A 38 14.44 6.92 -12.82
C ARG A 38 13.08 7.26 -12.20
N ILE A 39 12.11 7.63 -13.03
CA ILE A 39 10.74 7.93 -12.57
C ILE A 39 10.09 6.67 -12.00
N ASP A 40 10.25 5.53 -12.67
CA ASP A 40 9.68 4.25 -12.26
C ASP A 40 10.33 3.78 -10.94
N GLN A 41 11.64 3.96 -10.77
CA GLN A 41 12.36 3.65 -9.53
C GLN A 41 11.87 4.50 -8.35
N ALA A 42 11.75 5.82 -8.53
CA ALA A 42 11.23 6.70 -7.48
C ALA A 42 9.76 6.39 -7.10
N ALA A 43 8.95 5.98 -8.08
CA ALA A 43 7.58 5.51 -7.84
C ALA A 43 7.53 4.16 -7.12
N ALA A 44 8.45 3.25 -7.43
CA ALA A 44 8.59 1.96 -6.76
C ALA A 44 9.04 2.12 -5.31
N GLU A 45 10.02 2.99 -5.03
CA GLU A 45 10.48 3.28 -3.67
C GLU A 45 9.35 3.81 -2.77
N ARG A 46 8.56 4.78 -3.27
CA ARG A 46 7.38 5.26 -2.54
C ARG A 46 6.31 4.18 -2.37
N GLY A 47 6.04 3.41 -3.41
CA GLY A 47 5.11 2.28 -3.34
C GLY A 47 5.52 1.26 -2.27
N ALA A 48 6.82 0.97 -2.16
CA ALA A 48 7.37 0.08 -1.14
C ALA A 48 7.21 0.65 0.27
N LEU A 49 7.44 1.96 0.46
CA LEU A 49 7.24 2.63 1.76
C LEU A 49 5.77 2.61 2.19
N GLU A 50 4.85 2.90 1.26
CA GLU A 50 3.40 2.82 1.53
C GLU A 50 2.96 1.40 1.87
N LEU A 51 3.44 0.39 1.14
CA LEU A 51 3.14 -1.01 1.41
C LEU A 51 3.70 -1.46 2.77
N ALA A 52 4.93 -1.06 3.10
CA ALA A 52 5.52 -1.34 4.41
C ALA A 52 4.70 -0.70 5.55
N ALA A 53 4.19 0.52 5.35
CA ALA A 53 3.30 1.17 6.31
C ALA A 53 1.98 0.39 6.48
N LEU A 54 1.39 -0.13 5.39
CA LEU A 54 0.19 -0.96 5.46
C LEU A 54 0.43 -2.28 6.22
N HIS A 55 1.58 -2.93 6.00
CA HIS A 55 1.95 -4.13 6.75
C HIS A 55 2.12 -3.84 8.25
N LYS A 56 2.68 -2.68 8.60
CA LYS A 56 2.79 -2.26 10.01
C LYS A 56 1.42 -2.10 10.64
N VAL A 57 0.49 -1.40 9.97
CA VAL A 57 -0.90 -1.25 10.45
C VAL A 57 -1.61 -2.61 10.61
N GLN A 58 -1.37 -3.54 9.68
CA GLN A 58 -1.91 -4.90 9.77
C GLN A 58 -1.35 -5.67 10.99
N ALA A 59 -0.06 -5.56 11.25
CA ALA A 59 0.58 -6.19 12.41
C ALA A 59 0.07 -5.60 13.74
N ASP A 60 -0.05 -4.27 13.81
CA ASP A 60 -0.59 -3.58 14.99
C ASP A 60 -2.05 -4.01 15.25
N ALA A 61 -2.89 -4.05 14.21
CA ALA A 61 -4.28 -4.49 14.34
C ALA A 61 -4.40 -5.95 14.82
N ARG A 62 -3.50 -6.84 14.39
CA ARG A 62 -3.47 -8.24 14.87
C ARG A 62 -3.08 -8.32 16.35
N THR A 63 -2.15 -7.48 16.78
CA THR A 63 -1.74 -7.35 18.18
C THR A 63 -2.89 -6.83 19.05
N ASP A 64 -3.60 -5.80 18.58
CA ASP A 64 -4.79 -5.26 19.25
C ASP A 64 -5.90 -6.31 19.40
N LEU A 65 -6.12 -7.15 18.38
CA LEU A 65 -7.09 -8.24 18.47
C LEU A 65 -6.68 -9.29 19.52
N ALA A 66 -5.39 -9.63 19.60
CA ALA A 66 -4.90 -10.53 20.63
C ALA A 66 -5.09 -9.93 22.04
N ALA A 67 -4.81 -8.64 22.22
CA ALA A 67 -5.04 -7.93 23.47
C ALA A 67 -6.54 -7.91 23.84
N ALA A 68 -7.43 -7.59 22.89
CA ALA A 68 -8.87 -7.60 23.12
C ALA A 68 -9.41 -8.99 23.52
N LYS A 69 -8.86 -10.06 22.93
CA LYS A 69 -9.18 -11.45 23.32
C LYS A 69 -8.71 -11.76 24.74
N ALA A 70 -7.55 -11.27 25.15
CA ALA A 70 -7.05 -11.43 26.51
C ALA A 70 -7.97 -10.69 27.51
N VAL A 71 -8.34 -9.45 27.20
CA VAL A 71 -9.28 -8.65 28.00
C VAL A 71 -10.63 -9.34 28.15
N GLU A 72 -11.20 -9.93 27.08
CA GLU A 72 -12.47 -10.68 27.20
C GLU A 72 -12.36 -11.88 28.15
N ARG A 73 -11.20 -12.55 28.18
CA ARG A 73 -10.97 -13.71 29.05
C ARG A 73 -10.83 -13.32 30.52
N THR A 74 -10.24 -12.15 30.81
CA THR A 74 -10.02 -11.66 32.17
C THR A 74 -11.13 -10.72 32.67
N ALA A 75 -12.06 -10.30 31.80
CA ALA A 75 -13.12 -9.37 32.17
C ALA A 75 -14.12 -9.99 33.17
N PRO A 76 -14.52 -9.23 34.22
CA PRO A 76 -15.60 -9.64 35.11
C PRO A 76 -16.93 -9.76 34.35
N ARG A 77 -17.91 -10.49 34.90
CA ARG A 77 -19.20 -10.77 34.24
C ARG A 77 -19.93 -9.50 33.78
N ALA A 78 -19.85 -8.43 34.56
CA ALA A 78 -20.49 -7.14 34.26
C ALA A 78 -19.91 -6.48 32.99
N ASP A 79 -18.60 -6.54 32.80
CA ASP A 79 -17.90 -5.88 31.67
C ASP A 79 -17.75 -6.79 30.44
N LYS A 80 -18.13 -8.07 30.58
CA LYS A 80 -18.01 -9.08 29.52
C LYS A 80 -18.74 -8.70 28.21
N PRO A 81 -19.94 -8.07 28.23
CA PRO A 81 -20.58 -7.58 27.02
C PRO A 81 -19.76 -6.49 26.32
N ALA A 82 -19.19 -5.55 27.08
CA ALA A 82 -18.34 -4.48 26.53
C ALA A 82 -17.04 -5.04 25.95
N ALA A 83 -16.39 -5.98 26.64
CA ALA A 83 -15.19 -6.65 26.16
C ALA A 83 -15.42 -7.45 24.86
N ARG A 84 -16.58 -8.12 24.74
CA ARG A 84 -16.99 -8.78 23.48
C ARG A 84 -17.16 -7.80 22.33
N GLN A 85 -17.74 -6.63 22.59
CA GLN A 85 -17.91 -5.61 21.57
C GLN A 85 -16.56 -5.03 21.14
N ALA A 86 -15.65 -4.78 22.08
CA ALA A 86 -14.28 -4.35 21.78
C ALA A 86 -13.54 -5.38 20.92
N ARG A 87 -13.68 -6.69 21.21
CA ARG A 87 -13.13 -7.76 20.36
C ARG A 87 -13.66 -7.70 18.94
N LYS A 88 -14.99 -7.58 18.77
CA LYS A 88 -15.62 -7.50 17.43
C LYS A 88 -15.11 -6.30 16.62
N GLN A 89 -14.93 -5.15 17.27
CA GLN A 89 -14.37 -3.96 16.63
C GLN A 89 -12.91 -4.19 16.20
N ALA A 90 -12.10 -4.82 17.06
CA ALA A 90 -10.72 -5.19 16.72
C ALA A 90 -10.67 -6.19 15.54
N GLU A 91 -11.55 -7.19 15.50
CA GLU A 91 -11.67 -8.13 14.37
C GLU A 91 -12.01 -7.40 13.06
N GLN A 92 -12.92 -6.41 13.12
CA GLN A 92 -13.27 -5.61 11.96
C GLN A 92 -12.08 -4.78 11.47
N ARG A 93 -11.30 -4.18 12.38
CA ARG A 93 -10.08 -3.43 12.03
C ARG A 93 -9.05 -4.32 11.33
N VAL A 94 -8.80 -5.53 11.84
CA VAL A 94 -7.92 -6.51 11.20
C VAL A 94 -8.39 -6.81 9.77
N ARG A 95 -9.69 -7.11 9.58
CA ARG A 95 -10.23 -7.40 8.25
C ARG A 95 -10.05 -6.24 7.27
N LEU A 96 -10.23 -4.99 7.73
CA LEU A 96 -10.03 -3.81 6.90
C LEU A 96 -8.56 -3.62 6.53
N ALA A 97 -7.64 -3.80 7.48
CA ALA A 97 -6.21 -3.73 7.24
C ALA A 97 -5.73 -4.81 6.27
N GLU A 98 -6.20 -6.05 6.44
CA GLU A 98 -5.88 -7.18 5.55
C GLU A 98 -6.38 -6.93 4.12
N ARG A 99 -7.60 -6.39 3.97
CA ARG A 99 -8.12 -6.00 2.65
C ARG A 99 -7.30 -4.88 2.02
N ALA A 100 -6.84 -3.91 2.80
CA ALA A 100 -6.02 -2.81 2.29
C ALA A 100 -4.66 -3.31 1.77
N VAL A 101 -3.98 -4.16 2.54
CA VAL A 101 -2.74 -4.83 2.12
C VAL A 101 -2.97 -5.66 0.87
N GLN A 102 -3.98 -6.54 0.87
CA GLN A 102 -4.26 -7.40 -0.29
C GLN A 102 -4.57 -6.59 -1.56
N LYS A 103 -5.24 -5.44 -1.42
CA LYS A 103 -5.50 -4.54 -2.55
C LYS A 103 -4.22 -3.90 -3.06
N ALA A 104 -3.34 -3.45 -2.17
CA ALA A 104 -2.06 -2.86 -2.52
C ALA A 104 -1.10 -3.87 -3.18
N GLU A 105 -1.07 -5.12 -2.70
CA GLU A 105 -0.26 -6.20 -3.29
C GLU A 105 -0.73 -6.60 -4.69
N ARG A 106 -2.05 -6.50 -4.96
CA ARG A 106 -2.64 -6.82 -6.26
C ARG A 106 -2.58 -5.67 -7.27
N SER A 107 -2.09 -4.50 -6.88
CA SER A 107 -1.95 -3.29 -7.73
C SER A 107 -0.52 -3.03 -8.17
#